data_AF-A0A7X0H3J0-F1
#
_entry.id   AF-A0A7X0H3J0-F1
#
_cell.length_a   1.000
_cell.length_b   1.000
_cell.length_c   1.000
_cell.angle_alpha   90.00
_cell.angle_beta   90.00
_cell.angle_gamma   90.00
#
_symmetry.space_group_name_H-M   'P 1'
#
loop_
_entity.id
_entity.type
_entity.pdbx_description
1 polymer ?
#
loop_
_entity_poly.entity_id
_entity_poly.type
_entity_poly.pdbx_seq_one_letter_code
_entity_poly.pdbx_strand_id
1 'polypeptide(L)' 'MHTLPKSAYTKPELVEVGSFEDVTLGGSSGSNLDADFPSGTPFSDLTFS' A
#
# COMPACT_ATOMS: atom_id res chain seq x y z
N MET A 1 16.41 36.35 -18.02
CA MET A 1 15.24 35.54 -18.44
C MET A 1 15.66 34.07 -18.47
N HIS A 2 15.33 33.29 -17.45
CA HIS A 2 15.64 31.85 -17.41
C HIS A 2 14.41 31.10 -17.95
N THR A 3 14.48 30.62 -19.19
CA THR A 3 13.42 29.79 -19.79
C THR A 3 13.73 28.34 -19.48
N LEU A 4 12.99 27.74 -18.55
CA LEU A 4 13.03 26.30 -18.33
C LEU A 4 12.51 25.60 -19.62
N PRO A 5 13.18 24.55 -20.12
CA PRO A 5 12.72 23.84 -21.30
C PRO A 5 11.33 23.27 -21.04
N LYS A 6 10.41 23.47 -21.99
CA LYS A 6 9.07 22.90 -21.94
C LYS A 6 9.22 21.38 -21.96
N SER A 7 8.96 20.73 -20.83
CA SER A 7 8.95 19.27 -20.74
C SER A 7 7.93 18.73 -21.74
N ALA A 8 8.40 17.97 -22.73
CA ALA A 8 7.52 17.28 -23.65
C ALA A 8 6.68 16.26 -22.86
N TYR A 9 5.37 16.27 -23.05
CA TYR A 9 4.48 15.28 -22.46
C TYR A 9 4.78 13.91 -23.07
N THR A 10 5.14 12.94 -22.23
CA THR A 10 5.23 11.53 -22.62
C THR A 10 3.93 10.86 -22.20
N LYS A 11 3.20 10.31 -23.16
CA LYS A 11 1.98 9.56 -22.88
C LYS A 11 2.33 8.31 -22.07
N PRO A 12 1.65 8.02 -20.95
CA PRO A 12 1.89 6.81 -20.18
C PRO A 12 1.41 5.58 -20.95
N GLU A 13 2.10 4.47 -20.74
CA GLU A 13 1.67 3.15 -21.22
C GLU A 13 0.72 2.52 -20.19
N LEU A 14 -0.39 1.97 -20.66
CA LEU A 14 -1.29 1.18 -19.82
C LEU A 14 -0.73 -0.24 -19.75
N VAL A 15 -0.48 -0.72 -18.53
CA VAL A 15 0.04 -2.06 -18.27
C VAL A 15 -1.00 -2.81 -17.45
N GLU A 16 -1.24 -4.07 -17.80
CA GLU A 16 -2.07 -4.98 -17.02
C GLU A 16 -1.32 -5.38 -15.75
N VAL A 17 -1.88 -5.08 -14.58
CA VAL A 17 -1.23 -5.25 -13.27
C VAL A 17 -1.79 -6.42 -12.45
N GLY A 18 -2.65 -7.24 -13.04
CA GLY A 18 -3.33 -8.36 -12.38
C GLY A 18 -4.80 -8.06 -12.08
N SER A 19 -5.44 -8.93 -11.30
CA SER A 19 -6.84 -8.75 -10.89
C SER A 19 -6.99 -7.59 -9.89
N PHE A 20 -8.22 -7.11 -9.71
CA PHE A 20 -8.50 -6.08 -8.72
C PHE A 20 -8.09 -6.55 -7.33
N GLU A 21 -8.38 -7.81 -7.03
CA GLU A 21 -8.00 -8.49 -5.80
C GLU A 21 -6.48 -8.50 -5.65
N ASP A 22 -5.71 -8.92 -6.65
CA ASP A 22 -4.24 -8.95 -6.58
C ASP A 22 -3.62 -7.57 -6.27
N VAL A 23 -4.21 -6.51 -6.82
CA VAL A 23 -3.74 -5.13 -6.64
C VAL A 23 -4.18 -4.53 -5.30
N THR A 24 -5.34 -4.95 -4.80
CA THR A 24 -5.98 -4.36 -3.60
C THR A 24 -5.91 -5.23 -2.36
N LEU A 25 -5.33 -6.43 -2.46
CA LEU A 25 -4.94 -7.29 -1.34
C LEU A 25 -3.78 -6.60 -0.58
N GLY A 26 -4.05 -5.41 -0.03
CA GLY A 26 -3.19 -4.75 0.93
C GLY A 26 -2.77 -5.79 1.95
N GLY A 27 -1.48 -5.84 2.26
CA GLY A 27 -0.81 -6.96 2.93
C GLY A 27 -1.40 -7.31 4.30
N SER A 28 -2.58 -7.94 4.29
CA SER A 28 -3.24 -8.55 5.43
C SER A 28 -2.64 -9.94 5.60
N SER A 29 -1.36 -9.95 5.95
CA SER A 29 -0.66 -11.15 6.40
C SER A 29 -0.76 -11.32 7.91
N GLY A 30 -1.45 -10.42 8.61
CA GLY A 30 -1.76 -10.54 10.03
C GLY A 30 -2.77 -11.66 10.24
N SER A 31 -2.29 -12.82 10.61
CA SER A 31 -3.10 -13.96 11.05
C SER A 31 -3.52 -13.87 12.51
N ASN A 32 -3.09 -12.82 13.23
CA ASN A 32 -3.30 -12.69 14.65
C ASN A 32 -4.69 -12.11 14.92
N LEU A 33 -5.51 -12.88 15.63
CA LEU A 33 -6.81 -12.48 16.12
C LEU A 33 -6.65 -11.68 17.43
N ASP A 34 -7.70 -10.94 17.82
CA ASP A 34 -7.72 -10.23 19.11
C ASP A 34 -7.37 -11.15 20.31
N ALA A 35 -7.70 -12.44 20.21
CA ALA A 35 -7.41 -13.45 21.24
C ALA A 35 -5.92 -13.82 21.35
N ASP A 36 -5.11 -13.55 20.32
CA ASP A 36 -3.68 -13.86 20.30
C ASP A 36 -2.86 -12.82 21.09
N PHE A 37 -3.46 -11.69 21.43
CA PHE A 37 -2.82 -10.64 22.21
C PHE A 37 -3.16 -10.77 23.70
N PRO A 38 -2.18 -11.04 24.58
CA PRO A 38 -2.43 -11.12 26.01
C PRO A 38 -2.92 -9.79 26.57
N SER A 39 -3.66 -9.85 27.69
CA SER A 39 -4.11 -8.66 28.40
C SER A 39 -2.93 -7.76 28.77
N GLY A 40 -3.00 -6.49 28.39
CA GLY A 40 -1.92 -5.52 28.62
C GLY A 40 -0.96 -5.32 27.44
N THR A 41 -1.23 -5.95 26.29
CA THR A 41 -0.50 -5.65 25.05
C THR A 41 -0.64 -4.14 24.71
N PRO A 42 0.48 -3.42 24.52
CA PRO A 42 0.45 -2.02 24.13
C PRO A 42 -0.28 -1.83 22.78
N PHE A 43 -1.07 -0.76 22.67
CA PHE A 43 -1.80 -0.45 21.43
C PHE A 43 -0.87 -0.28 20.22
N SER A 44 0.37 0.19 20.44
CA SER A 44 1.39 0.32 19.39
C SER A 44 1.82 -1.01 18.77
N ASP A 45 1.62 -2.11 19.50
CA ASP A 45 2.08 -3.44 19.12
C ASP A 45 0.94 -4.25 18.45
N LEU A 46 -0.27 -3.67 18.41
CA LEU A 46 -1.41 -4.20 17.67
C LEU A 46 -1.31 -3.74 16.21
N THR A 47 -0.64 -4.54 15.38
CA THR A 47 -0.62 -4.31 13.94
C THR A 47 -1.83 -5.00 13.31
N PHE A 48 -2.93 -4.28 13.19
CA PHE A 48 -4.07 -4.73 12.39
C PHE A 48 -3.73 -4.51 10.92
N SER A 49 -3.54 -5.59 10.18
CA SER A 49 -3.29 -5.58 8.73
C SER A 49 -4.50 -6.07 7.96
#